data_AF-A0A2N2FHJ9-F1
#
_entry.id   AF-A0A2N2FHJ9-F1
#
_cell.length_a   1.000
_cell.length_b   1.000
_cell.length_c   1.000
_cell.angle_alpha   90.00
_cell.angle_beta   90.00
_cell.angle_gamma   90.00
#
_symmetry.space_group_name_H-M   'P 1'
#
loop_
_entity.id
_entity.type
_entity.pdbx_description
1 polymer ?
#
loop_
_entity_poly.entity_id
_entity_poly.type
_entity_poly.pdbx_seq_one_letter_code
_entity_poly.pdbx_strand_id
1 'polypeptide(L)'
;MDLTTLASKSGAKLALGLGGALLVLILCLACSWGGYRHGFATAKDKGDAKYSKLETSIAEANRLASDTARRIVDAEIIRRDKLAGELAAARATISEQGKKITNRRIADASRSVAAVDGRCTFGPGWVGLYNEAWGFGHGDPAGPAATPGPDGEAGAIPTAQAGEFQQGGVTPEDIQVVNRDNARICRDTTTKYLALIKWAEGIPKTVTMEAR
;
A
#
# COMPACT_ATOMS: atom_id res chain seq x y z
N MET A 1 2.14 110.79 -30.78
CA MET A 1 1.70 109.95 -29.65
C MET A 1 1.76 108.51 -30.14
N ASP A 2 2.82 107.81 -29.75
CA ASP A 2 3.19 106.51 -30.31
C ASP A 2 2.35 105.36 -29.74
N LEU A 3 1.59 104.70 -30.61
CA LEU A 3 0.78 103.51 -30.32
C LEU A 3 1.61 102.27 -29.91
N THR A 4 2.93 102.32 -30.10
CA THR A 4 3.86 101.23 -29.77
C THR A 4 4.16 101.10 -28.28
N THR A 5 4.02 102.18 -27.48
CA THR A 5 4.31 102.14 -26.03
C THR A 5 3.14 101.63 -25.17
N LEU A 6 1.90 101.72 -25.64
CA LEU A 6 0.73 101.15 -24.95
C LEU A 6 0.59 99.64 -25.16
N ALA A 7 0.96 99.13 -26.33
CA ALA A 7 0.97 97.70 -26.62
C ALA A 7 1.95 96.92 -25.71
N SER A 8 3.11 97.53 -25.43
CA SER A 8 4.13 96.99 -24.52
C SER A 8 3.64 96.84 -23.07
N LYS A 9 2.90 97.83 -22.53
CA LYS A 9 2.41 97.81 -21.14
C LYS A 9 1.27 96.82 -20.90
N SER A 10 0.37 96.65 -21.87
CA SER A 10 -0.72 95.66 -21.76
C SER A 10 -0.23 94.22 -21.93
N GLY A 11 0.73 93.99 -22.85
CA GLY A 11 1.39 92.69 -23.01
C GLY A 11 2.15 92.26 -21.75
N ALA A 12 2.85 93.20 -21.10
CA ALA A 12 3.57 92.92 -19.85
C ALA A 12 2.64 92.53 -18.68
N LYS A 13 1.46 93.17 -18.55
CA LYS A 13 0.48 92.83 -17.51
C LYS A 13 -0.18 91.47 -17.73
N LEU A 14 -0.50 91.13 -18.98
CA LEU A 14 -1.02 89.81 -19.35
C LEU A 14 0.02 88.71 -19.09
N ALA A 15 1.29 88.93 -19.46
CA ALA A 15 2.37 88.00 -19.19
C ALA A 15 2.60 87.78 -17.67
N LEU A 16 2.51 88.85 -16.86
CA LEU A 16 2.61 88.73 -15.41
C LEU A 16 1.42 87.95 -14.80
N GLY A 17 0.20 88.20 -15.28
CA GLY A 17 -1.00 87.49 -14.81
C GLY A 17 -0.99 86.00 -15.17
N LEU A 18 -0.56 85.67 -16.40
CA LEU A 18 -0.39 84.29 -16.85
C LEU A 18 0.72 83.57 -16.10
N GLY A 19 1.85 84.26 -15.85
CA GLY A 19 2.95 83.74 -15.04
C GLY A 19 2.54 83.43 -13.60
N GLY A 20 1.77 84.32 -12.96
CA GLY A 20 1.22 84.10 -11.61
C GLY A 20 0.25 82.91 -11.55
N ALA A 21 -0.67 82.80 -12.51
CA ALA A 21 -1.61 81.69 -12.58
C ALA A 21 -0.91 80.34 -12.82
N LEU A 22 0.11 80.32 -13.68
CA LEU A 22 0.94 79.13 -13.91
C LEU A 22 1.67 78.70 -12.64
N LEU A 23 2.23 79.65 -11.89
CA LEU A 23 2.94 79.38 -10.64
C LEU A 23 2.02 78.78 -9.58
N VAL A 24 0.80 79.32 -9.42
CA VAL A 24 -0.22 78.75 -8.52
C VAL A 24 -0.59 77.32 -8.94
N LEU A 25 -0.80 77.09 -10.23
CA LEU A 25 -1.14 75.77 -10.75
C LEU A 25 -0.03 74.74 -10.50
N ILE A 26 1.23 75.13 -10.72
CA ILE A 26 2.41 74.30 -10.42
C ILE A 26 2.47 73.99 -8.92
N LEU A 27 2.19 74.96 -8.05
CA LEU A 27 2.21 74.78 -6.61
C LEU A 27 1.09 73.83 -6.14
N CYS A 28 -0.12 73.96 -6.69
CA CYS A 28 -1.21 73.01 -6.44
C CYS A 28 -0.84 71.59 -6.89
N LEU A 29 -0.28 71.43 -8.10
CA LEU A 29 0.18 70.12 -8.59
C LEU A 29 1.27 69.52 -7.71
N ALA A 30 2.25 70.33 -7.26
CA ALA A 30 3.32 69.88 -6.38
C ALA A 30 2.77 69.41 -5.02
N CYS A 31 1.84 70.15 -4.42
CA CYS A 31 1.16 69.75 -3.18
C CYS A 31 0.34 68.47 -3.35
N SER A 32 -0.46 68.38 -4.42
CA SER A 32 -1.26 67.18 -4.72
C SER A 32 -0.37 65.95 -4.97
N TRP A 33 0.76 66.12 -5.67
CA TRP A 33 1.72 65.06 -5.93
C TRP A 33 2.40 64.56 -4.66
N GLY A 34 2.82 65.47 -3.77
CA GLY A 34 3.41 65.11 -2.48
C GLY A 34 2.44 64.32 -1.60
N GLY A 35 1.19 64.78 -1.50
CA GLY A 35 0.14 64.07 -0.77
C GLY A 35 -0.18 62.69 -1.36
N TYR A 36 -0.27 62.60 -2.69
CA TYR A 36 -0.53 61.34 -3.39
C TYR A 36 0.57 60.31 -3.14
N ARG A 37 1.86 60.69 -3.25
CA ARG A 37 2.98 59.77 -3.00
C ARG A 37 3.02 59.30 -1.56
N HIS A 38 2.79 60.19 -0.60
CA HIS A 38 2.79 59.82 0.82
C HIS A 38 1.61 58.91 1.17
N GLY A 39 0.41 59.21 0.64
CA GLY A 39 -0.77 58.36 0.80
C GLY A 39 -0.61 56.99 0.17
N PHE A 40 -0.04 56.92 -1.05
CA PHE A 40 0.24 55.67 -1.74
C PHE A 40 1.25 54.81 -1.00
N ALA A 41 2.37 55.40 -0.55
CA ALA A 41 3.37 54.68 0.25
C ALA A 41 2.77 54.11 1.54
N THR A 42 2.02 54.93 2.29
CA THR A 42 1.35 54.50 3.53
C THR A 42 0.32 53.40 3.28
N ALA A 43 -0.45 53.49 2.19
CA ALA A 43 -1.43 52.46 1.82
C ALA A 43 -0.75 51.16 1.42
N LYS A 44 0.37 51.24 0.68
CA LYS A 44 1.19 50.10 0.30
C LYS A 44 1.78 49.41 1.52
N ASP A 45 2.41 50.14 2.44
CA ASP A 45 3.01 49.57 3.65
C ASP A 45 1.95 48.87 4.53
N LYS A 46 0.77 49.47 4.69
CA LYS A 46 -0.35 48.86 5.42
C LYS A 46 -0.89 47.62 4.70
N GLY A 47 -0.93 47.63 3.37
CA GLY A 47 -1.33 46.49 2.55
C GLY A 47 -0.33 45.34 2.71
N ASP A 48 0.94 45.60 2.47
CA ASP A 48 2.04 44.62 2.54
C ASP A 48 2.12 44.02 3.97
N ALA A 49 1.96 44.84 5.01
CA ALA A 49 1.90 44.36 6.40
C ALA A 49 0.70 43.45 6.69
N LYS A 50 -0.46 43.70 6.10
CA LYS A 50 -1.64 42.83 6.23
C LYS A 50 -1.45 41.52 5.47
N TYR A 51 -0.90 41.57 4.26
CA TYR A 51 -0.61 40.38 3.46
C TYR A 51 0.39 39.47 4.15
N SER A 52 1.49 40.04 4.68
CA SER A 52 2.50 39.27 5.43
C SER A 52 1.89 38.58 6.66
N LYS A 53 1.05 39.27 7.45
CA LYS A 53 0.37 38.66 8.59
C LYS A 53 -0.59 37.54 8.20
N LEU A 54 -1.28 37.69 7.07
CA LEU A 54 -2.18 36.66 6.57
C LEU A 54 -1.39 35.44 6.10
N GLU A 55 -0.29 35.64 5.37
CA GLU A 55 0.59 34.58 4.92
C GLU A 55 1.19 33.80 6.10
N THR A 56 1.66 34.49 7.14
CA THR A 56 2.17 33.82 8.36
C THR A 56 1.07 33.03 9.06
N SER A 57 -0.14 33.58 9.16
CA SER A 57 -1.27 32.88 9.80
C SER A 57 -1.70 31.63 9.02
N ILE A 58 -1.73 31.71 7.68
CA ILE A 58 -2.03 30.56 6.82
C ILE A 58 -0.91 29.52 6.93
N ALA A 59 0.36 29.93 6.93
CA ALA A 59 1.50 29.03 7.07
C ALA A 59 1.47 28.29 8.42
N GLU A 60 1.16 28.99 9.51
CA GLU A 60 1.00 28.39 10.84
C GLU A 60 -0.18 27.41 10.90
N ALA A 61 -1.34 27.79 10.36
CA ALA A 61 -2.51 26.93 10.28
C ALA A 61 -2.22 25.65 9.48
N ASN A 62 -1.56 25.79 8.32
CA ASN A 62 -1.15 24.67 7.48
C ASN A 62 -0.13 23.75 8.18
N ARG A 63 0.81 24.33 8.93
CA ARG A 63 1.79 23.56 9.71
C ARG A 63 1.09 22.75 10.80
N LEU A 64 0.18 23.37 11.57
CA LEU A 64 -0.59 22.68 12.61
C LEU A 64 -1.45 21.55 12.02
N ALA A 65 -2.16 21.83 10.91
CA ALA A 65 -2.96 20.82 10.24
C ALA A 65 -2.12 19.65 9.74
N SER A 66 -0.95 19.93 9.15
CA SER A 66 0.00 18.90 8.69
C SER A 66 0.56 18.07 9.84
N ASP A 67 0.94 18.70 10.95
CA ASP A 67 1.46 18.03 12.13
C ASP A 67 0.38 17.15 12.78
N THR A 68 -0.87 17.61 12.84
CA THR A 68 -1.99 16.80 13.32
C THR A 68 -2.25 15.61 12.40
N ALA A 69 -2.27 15.81 11.08
CA ALA A 69 -2.46 14.74 10.12
C ALA A 69 -1.36 13.67 10.25
N ARG A 70 -0.09 14.08 10.38
CA ARG A 70 1.03 13.16 10.62
C ARG A 70 0.85 12.35 11.90
N ARG A 71 0.50 12.99 13.02
CA ARG A 71 0.26 12.29 14.30
C ARG A 71 -0.85 11.26 14.22
N ILE A 72 -1.93 11.56 13.48
CA ILE A 72 -3.03 10.61 13.27
C ILE A 72 -2.54 9.40 12.48
N VAL A 73 -1.79 9.63 11.39
CA VAL A 73 -1.22 8.56 10.57
C VAL A 73 -0.24 7.72 11.38
N ASP A 74 0.68 8.33 12.12
CA ASP A 74 1.66 7.62 12.95
C ASP A 74 0.97 6.77 14.03
N ALA A 75 -0.06 7.31 14.68
CA ALA A 75 -0.85 6.57 15.68
C ALA A 75 -1.57 5.36 15.05
N GLU A 76 -2.09 5.51 13.83
CA GLU A 76 -2.75 4.43 13.11
C GLU A 76 -1.74 3.38 12.61
N ILE A 77 -0.54 3.76 12.18
CA ILE A 77 0.54 2.83 11.85
C ILE A 77 0.92 1.99 13.07
N ILE A 78 1.16 2.63 14.22
CA ILE A 78 1.48 1.93 15.48
C ILE A 78 0.37 0.94 15.86
N ARG A 79 -0.90 1.34 15.71
CA ARG A 79 -2.04 0.46 15.98
C ARG A 79 -2.08 -0.73 15.02
N ARG A 80 -1.86 -0.49 13.73
CA ARG A 80 -1.84 -1.53 12.69
C ARG A 80 -0.70 -2.53 12.91
N ASP A 81 0.49 -2.05 13.22
CA ASP A 81 1.65 -2.89 13.49
C ASP A 81 1.41 -3.77 14.72
N LYS A 82 0.80 -3.20 15.77
CA LYS A 82 0.39 -3.97 16.96
C LYS A 82 -0.61 -5.06 16.60
N LEU A 83 -1.65 -4.74 15.85
CA LEU A 83 -2.67 -5.71 15.42
C LEU A 83 -2.07 -6.80 14.52
N ALA A 84 -1.15 -6.44 13.62
CA ALA A 84 -0.45 -7.40 12.78
C ALA A 84 0.41 -8.37 13.61
N GLY A 85 1.10 -7.85 14.64
CA GLY A 85 1.85 -8.66 15.60
C GLY A 85 0.96 -9.61 16.40
N GLU A 86 -0.18 -9.12 16.92
CA GLU A 86 -1.16 -9.94 17.64
C GLU A 86 -1.75 -11.04 16.75
N LEU A 87 -2.08 -10.72 15.50
CA LEU A 87 -2.57 -11.70 14.53
C LEU A 87 -1.53 -12.76 14.19
N ALA A 88 -0.26 -12.37 13.99
CA ALA A 88 0.83 -13.30 13.74
C ALA A 88 1.04 -14.25 14.93
N ALA A 89 1.02 -13.73 16.16
CA ALA A 89 1.11 -14.53 17.37
C ALA A 89 -0.07 -15.50 17.51
N ALA A 90 -1.31 -15.02 17.30
CA ALA A 90 -2.50 -15.86 17.36
C ALA A 90 -2.46 -16.99 16.32
N ARG A 91 -2.04 -16.70 15.09
CA ARG A 91 -1.83 -17.71 14.03
C ARG A 91 -0.80 -18.76 14.44
N ALA A 92 0.31 -18.34 15.04
CA ALA A 92 1.32 -19.27 15.55
C ALA A 92 0.76 -20.17 16.66
N THR A 93 -0.01 -19.61 17.60
CA THR A 93 -0.66 -20.40 18.67
C THR A 93 -1.67 -21.40 18.11
N ILE A 94 -2.54 -20.99 17.18
CA ILE A 94 -3.52 -21.88 16.55
C ILE A 94 -2.80 -23.00 15.78
N SER A 95 -1.74 -22.69 15.04
CA SER A 95 -0.94 -23.70 14.35
C SER A 95 -0.34 -24.71 15.33
N GLU A 96 0.24 -24.25 16.44
CA GLU A 96 0.83 -25.11 17.45
C GLU A 96 -0.22 -25.99 18.15
N GLN A 97 -1.37 -25.43 18.49
CA GLN A 97 -2.50 -26.19 19.06
C GLN A 97 -3.02 -27.23 18.07
N GLY A 98 -3.18 -26.85 16.80
CA GLY A 98 -3.57 -27.75 15.71
C GLY A 98 -2.60 -28.92 15.55
N LYS A 99 -1.29 -28.66 15.61
CA LYS A 99 -0.26 -29.71 15.62
C LYS A 99 -0.41 -30.66 16.81
N LYS A 100 -0.60 -30.14 18.02
CA LYS A 100 -0.78 -30.97 19.24
C LYS A 100 -2.01 -31.86 19.16
N ILE A 101 -3.13 -31.33 18.68
CA ILE A 101 -4.37 -32.11 18.49
C ILE A 101 -4.15 -33.20 17.44
N THR A 102 -3.56 -32.84 16.29
CA THR A 102 -3.24 -33.78 15.21
C THR A 102 -2.33 -34.90 15.70
N ASN A 103 -1.24 -34.57 16.39
CA ASN A 103 -0.30 -35.56 16.94
C ASN A 103 -0.96 -36.49 17.95
N ARG A 104 -1.89 -35.99 18.77
CA ARG A 104 -2.67 -36.83 19.70
C ARG A 104 -3.56 -37.81 18.95
N ARG A 105 -4.30 -37.36 17.92
CA ARG A 105 -5.13 -38.23 17.07
C ARG A 105 -4.30 -39.33 16.40
N ILE A 106 -3.12 -38.96 15.87
CA ILE A 106 -2.19 -39.91 15.26
C ILE A 106 -1.71 -40.94 16.29
N ALA A 107 -1.26 -40.50 17.47
CA ALA A 107 -0.81 -41.40 18.52
C ALA A 107 -1.92 -42.37 18.96
N ASP A 108 -3.14 -41.88 19.11
CA ASP A 108 -4.31 -42.68 19.49
C ASP A 108 -4.64 -43.73 18.42
N ALA A 109 -4.70 -43.34 17.14
CA ALA A 109 -4.96 -44.26 16.05
C ALA A 109 -3.85 -45.31 15.89
N SER A 110 -2.60 -44.94 16.15
CA SER A 110 -1.43 -45.82 16.04
C SER A 110 -1.40 -46.92 17.11
N ARG A 111 -2.10 -46.75 18.24
CA ARG A 111 -2.23 -47.81 19.27
C ARG A 111 -3.05 -49.01 18.81
N SER A 112 -3.85 -48.87 17.76
CA SER A 112 -4.72 -49.92 17.22
C SER A 112 -4.09 -50.74 16.09
N VAL A 113 -2.80 -50.54 15.81
CA VAL A 113 -2.08 -51.33 14.81
C VAL A 113 -1.71 -52.69 15.42
N ALA A 114 -2.35 -53.75 14.94
CA ALA A 114 -2.01 -55.11 15.31
C ALA A 114 -1.01 -55.68 14.30
N ALA A 115 0.09 -56.24 14.80
CA ALA A 115 0.96 -57.11 14.02
C ALA A 115 0.57 -58.55 14.34
N VAL A 116 -0.17 -59.19 13.43
CA VAL A 116 -0.55 -60.60 13.53
C VAL A 116 0.10 -61.33 12.36
N ASP A 117 0.83 -62.40 12.64
CA ASP A 117 1.49 -63.25 11.63
C ASP A 117 2.40 -62.50 10.64
N GLY A 118 3.11 -61.45 11.12
CA GLY A 118 4.01 -60.65 10.29
C GLY A 118 3.30 -59.67 9.35
N ARG A 119 1.97 -59.55 9.44
CA ARG A 119 1.17 -58.55 8.72
C ARG A 119 0.74 -57.46 9.70
N CYS A 120 1.05 -56.20 9.37
CA CYS A 120 0.50 -55.07 10.10
C CYS A 120 -0.88 -54.75 9.52
N THR A 121 -1.91 -54.82 10.34
CA THR A 121 -3.27 -54.41 9.98
C THR A 121 -3.61 -53.10 10.67
N PHE A 122 -4.01 -52.09 9.90
CA PHE A 122 -4.38 -50.77 10.43
C PHE A 122 -5.90 -50.69 10.62
N GLY A 123 -6.31 -50.26 11.82
CA GLY A 123 -7.72 -50.11 12.17
C GLY A 123 -8.42 -48.95 11.44
N PRO A 124 -9.76 -48.89 11.46
CA PRO A 124 -10.55 -47.90 10.73
C PRO A 124 -10.26 -46.45 11.15
N GLY A 125 -9.88 -46.21 12.41
CA GLY A 125 -9.47 -44.88 12.87
C GLY A 125 -8.14 -44.40 12.25
N TRP A 126 -7.20 -45.32 12.00
CA TRP A 126 -5.96 -45.01 11.31
C TRP A 126 -6.21 -44.74 9.83
N VAL A 127 -7.00 -45.60 9.18
CA VAL A 127 -7.36 -45.45 7.76
C VAL A 127 -8.13 -44.16 7.52
N GLY A 128 -9.05 -43.79 8.42
CA GLY A 128 -9.78 -42.52 8.35
C GLY A 128 -8.86 -41.29 8.42
N LEU A 129 -7.87 -41.29 9.32
CA LEU A 129 -6.88 -40.21 9.41
C LEU A 129 -5.94 -40.17 8.19
N TYR A 130 -5.58 -41.33 7.66
CA TYR A 130 -4.78 -41.44 6.44
C TYR A 130 -5.52 -40.81 5.26
N ASN A 131 -6.78 -41.17 5.06
CA ASN A 131 -7.62 -40.60 4.00
C ASN A 131 -7.81 -39.08 4.15
N GLU A 132 -8.06 -38.60 5.37
CA GLU A 132 -8.17 -37.16 5.68
C GLU A 132 -6.89 -36.40 5.29
N ALA A 133 -5.72 -36.97 5.57
CA ALA A 133 -4.42 -36.37 5.22
C ALA A 133 -4.21 -36.24 3.69
N TRP A 134 -4.86 -37.10 2.91
CA TRP A 134 -4.86 -37.07 1.44
C TRP A 134 -6.01 -36.24 0.84
N GLY A 135 -6.84 -35.62 1.68
CA GLY A 135 -7.99 -34.81 1.23
C GLY A 135 -9.23 -35.63 0.84
N PHE A 136 -9.22 -36.93 1.11
CA PHE A 136 -10.41 -37.77 1.01
C PHE A 136 -11.18 -37.59 2.33
N GLY A 137 -12.23 -36.75 2.32
CA GLY A 137 -12.98 -36.37 3.52
C GLY A 137 -13.54 -37.56 4.31
N HIS A 138 -14.05 -37.29 5.52
CA HIS A 138 -14.69 -38.32 6.35
C HIS A 138 -16.04 -38.73 5.72
N GLY A 139 -16.01 -39.73 4.83
CA GLY A 139 -17.21 -40.30 4.21
C GLY A 139 -17.58 -39.80 2.81
N ASP A 140 -16.70 -39.06 2.11
CA ASP A 140 -17.02 -38.56 0.76
C ASP A 140 -16.42 -39.46 -0.33
N PRO A 141 -17.23 -40.14 -1.16
CA PRO A 141 -16.73 -40.92 -2.28
C PRO A 141 -16.19 -39.98 -3.36
N ALA A 142 -14.87 -39.92 -3.49
CA ALA A 142 -14.15 -39.33 -4.62
C ALA A 142 -14.65 -37.93 -5.03
N GLY A 143 -14.05 -36.88 -4.45
CA GLY A 143 -14.07 -35.57 -5.09
C GLY A 143 -13.55 -35.69 -6.54
N PRO A 144 -14.18 -35.03 -7.52
CA PRO A 144 -13.85 -35.20 -8.93
C PRO A 144 -12.36 -34.90 -9.17
N ALA A 145 -11.73 -35.74 -9.98
CA ALA A 145 -10.36 -35.52 -10.43
C ALA A 145 -10.24 -34.09 -11.00
N ALA A 146 -9.21 -33.35 -10.55
CA ALA A 146 -8.95 -32.02 -11.05
C ALA A 146 -8.79 -32.06 -12.58
N THR A 147 -9.66 -31.35 -13.30
CA THR A 147 -9.58 -31.21 -14.76
C THR A 147 -8.24 -30.57 -15.13
N PRO A 148 -7.45 -31.15 -16.06
CA PRO A 148 -6.21 -30.54 -16.51
C PRO A 148 -6.48 -29.16 -17.13
N GLY A 149 -5.75 -28.15 -16.67
CA GLY A 149 -5.74 -26.83 -17.31
C GLY A 149 -4.97 -26.87 -18.65
N PRO A 150 -5.22 -25.89 -19.54
CA PRO A 150 -4.68 -25.88 -20.91
C PRO A 150 -3.15 -25.83 -21.04
N ASP A 151 -2.43 -25.49 -19.96
CA ASP A 151 -0.98 -25.18 -20.02
C ASP A 151 -0.09 -26.17 -19.27
N GLY A 152 -0.42 -27.47 -19.33
CA GLY A 152 0.55 -28.54 -19.10
C GLY A 152 0.63 -29.10 -17.68
N GLU A 153 0.51 -30.43 -17.63
CA GLU A 153 1.04 -31.35 -16.60
C GLU A 153 1.19 -30.78 -15.19
N ALA A 154 0.08 -30.36 -14.57
CA ALA A 154 -0.11 -30.70 -13.18
C ALA A 154 -0.14 -32.23 -13.14
N GLY A 155 0.95 -32.86 -12.69
CA GLY A 155 0.99 -34.30 -12.51
C GLY A 155 -0.22 -34.69 -11.68
N ALA A 156 -1.21 -35.31 -12.32
CA ALA A 156 -2.39 -35.78 -11.62
C ALA A 156 -1.88 -36.69 -10.52
N ILE A 157 -2.17 -36.34 -9.26
CA ILE A 157 -1.99 -37.28 -8.17
C ILE A 157 -2.84 -38.49 -8.58
N PRO A 158 -2.27 -39.70 -8.70
CA PRO A 158 -3.06 -40.88 -8.96
C PRO A 158 -4.20 -40.88 -7.96
N THR A 159 -5.44 -40.78 -8.44
CA THR A 159 -6.61 -40.84 -7.59
C THR A 159 -6.65 -42.26 -7.08
N ALA A 160 -6.14 -42.50 -5.87
CA ALA A 160 -6.35 -43.78 -5.22
C ALA A 160 -7.87 -43.94 -5.14
N GLN A 161 -8.40 -45.02 -5.74
CA GLN A 161 -9.83 -45.23 -5.82
C GLN A 161 -10.36 -45.33 -4.39
N ALA A 162 -11.23 -44.38 -4.03
CA ALA A 162 -11.80 -44.24 -2.68
C ALA A 162 -12.49 -45.51 -2.14
N GLY A 163 -12.76 -46.50 -3.01
CA GLY A 163 -13.31 -47.81 -2.65
C GLY A 163 -12.30 -48.86 -2.19
N GLU A 164 -10.99 -48.74 -2.50
CA GLU A 164 -10.01 -49.78 -2.13
C GLU A 164 -9.65 -49.74 -0.64
N PHE A 165 -9.56 -48.55 -0.04
CA PHE A 165 -9.17 -48.41 1.37
C PHE A 165 -10.33 -48.50 2.36
N GLN A 166 -11.59 -48.50 1.89
CA GLN A 166 -12.77 -48.46 2.77
C GLN A 166 -13.13 -49.82 3.37
N GLN A 167 -12.66 -50.94 2.81
CA GLN A 167 -13.18 -52.28 3.15
C GLN A 167 -12.11 -53.36 3.43
N GLY A 168 -10.84 -52.99 3.50
CA GLY A 168 -9.77 -53.89 3.93
C GLY A 168 -8.62 -53.01 4.41
N GLY A 169 -8.15 -53.25 5.63
CA GLY A 169 -7.10 -52.42 6.22
C GLY A 169 -5.94 -52.17 5.24
N VAL A 170 -5.43 -50.95 5.23
CA VAL A 170 -4.23 -50.56 4.48
C VAL A 170 -3.11 -51.56 4.80
N THR A 171 -2.30 -51.97 3.84
CA THR A 171 -1.11 -52.80 4.11
C THR A 171 0.15 -51.93 4.22
N PRO A 172 1.22 -52.41 4.89
CA PRO A 172 2.52 -51.73 4.85
C PRO A 172 3.04 -51.46 3.44
N GLU A 173 2.78 -52.37 2.50
CA GLU A 173 3.17 -52.25 1.10
C GLU A 173 2.47 -51.06 0.43
N ASP A 174 1.17 -50.87 0.67
CA ASP A 174 0.41 -49.72 0.15
C ASP A 174 1.00 -48.39 0.65
N ILE A 175 1.37 -48.34 1.94
CA ILE A 175 2.02 -47.16 2.54
C ILE A 175 3.37 -46.88 1.88
N GLN A 176 4.16 -47.92 1.60
CA GLN A 176 5.48 -47.76 0.95
C GLN A 176 5.36 -47.25 -0.48
N VAL A 177 4.41 -47.77 -1.26
CA VAL A 177 4.15 -47.31 -2.63
C VAL A 177 3.79 -45.82 -2.63
N VAL A 178 2.84 -45.43 -1.78
CA VAL A 178 2.43 -44.02 -1.68
C VAL A 178 3.58 -43.13 -1.21
N ASN A 179 4.36 -43.56 -0.21
CA ASN A 179 5.50 -42.77 0.26
C ASN A 179 6.59 -42.59 -0.81
N ARG A 180 6.86 -43.64 -1.61
CA ARG A 180 7.79 -43.59 -2.74
C ARG A 180 7.32 -42.58 -3.79
N ASP A 181 6.05 -42.65 -4.18
CA ASP A 181 5.48 -41.81 -5.23
C ASP A 181 5.39 -40.35 -4.75
N ASN A 182 5.02 -40.11 -3.49
CA ASN A 182 5.05 -38.79 -2.88
C ASN A 182 6.47 -38.20 -2.85
N ALA A 183 7.47 -38.99 -2.44
CA ALA A 183 8.87 -38.54 -2.44
C ALA A 183 9.34 -38.13 -3.84
N ARG A 184 8.87 -38.80 -4.90
CA ARG A 184 9.11 -38.40 -6.29
C ARG A 184 8.44 -37.07 -6.60
N ILE A 185 7.16 -36.92 -6.32
CA ILE A 185 6.40 -35.68 -6.57
C ILE A 185 7.05 -34.48 -5.84
N CYS A 186 7.50 -34.65 -4.60
CA CYS A 186 8.19 -33.59 -3.85
C CYS A 186 9.50 -33.17 -4.52
N ARG A 187 10.32 -34.10 -5.01
CA ARG A 187 11.56 -33.78 -5.73
C ARG A 187 11.30 -33.08 -7.06
N ASP A 188 10.32 -33.56 -7.82
CA ASP A 188 9.94 -32.97 -9.10
C ASP A 188 9.41 -31.55 -8.91
N THR A 189 8.53 -31.35 -7.92
CA THR A 189 7.98 -30.05 -7.55
C THR A 189 9.05 -29.08 -7.05
N THR A 190 9.98 -29.57 -6.21
CA THR A 190 11.13 -28.76 -5.74
C THR A 190 11.98 -28.31 -6.92
N THR A 191 12.25 -29.22 -7.87
CA THR A 191 13.01 -28.91 -9.09
C THR A 191 12.30 -27.83 -9.92
N LYS A 192 10.98 -27.94 -10.10
CA LYS A 192 10.17 -26.93 -10.80
C LYS A 192 10.21 -25.57 -10.10
N TYR A 193 10.05 -25.52 -8.77
CA TYR A 193 10.13 -24.25 -8.03
C TYR A 193 11.51 -23.62 -8.09
N LEU A 194 12.58 -24.41 -7.97
CA LEU A 194 13.95 -23.91 -8.12
C LEU A 194 14.20 -23.36 -9.53
N ALA A 195 13.65 -24.00 -10.57
CA ALA A 195 13.71 -23.50 -11.94
C ALA A 195 12.95 -22.16 -12.09
N LEU A 196 11.77 -22.03 -11.47
CA LEU A 196 10.99 -20.79 -11.47
C LEU A 196 11.70 -19.65 -10.72
N ILE A 197 12.31 -19.93 -9.57
CA ILE A 197 13.11 -18.96 -8.83
C ILE A 197 14.27 -18.47 -9.69
N LYS A 198 15.03 -19.39 -10.29
CA LYS A 198 16.15 -19.05 -11.17
C LYS A 198 15.70 -18.21 -12.38
N TRP A 199 14.56 -18.55 -12.98
CA TRP A 199 13.97 -17.76 -14.05
C TRP A 199 13.63 -16.34 -13.57
N ALA A 200 12.94 -16.20 -12.44
CA ALA A 200 12.55 -14.91 -11.86
C ALA A 200 13.75 -14.03 -11.45
N GLU A 201 14.83 -14.64 -10.97
CA GLU A 201 16.10 -13.96 -10.67
C GLU A 201 16.82 -13.46 -11.93
N GLY A 202 16.63 -14.15 -13.05
CA GLY A 202 17.16 -13.77 -14.37
C GLY A 202 16.38 -12.65 -15.05
N ILE A 203 15.20 -12.25 -14.54
CA ILE A 203 14.42 -11.13 -15.07
C ILE A 203 15.07 -9.82 -14.59
N PRO A 204 15.43 -8.88 -15.49
CA PRO A 204 15.96 -7.60 -15.09
C PRO A 204 14.95 -6.87 -14.19
N LYS A 205 15.35 -6.58 -12.95
CA LYS A 205 14.51 -5.90 -11.95
C LYS A 205 14.49 -4.38 -12.16
N THR A 206 14.26 -3.89 -13.38
CA THR A 206 14.11 -2.45 -13.65
C THR A 206 13.34 -2.18 -14.96
N VAL A 207 12.11 -1.68 -14.82
CA VAL A 207 11.74 -0.46 -15.55
C VAL A 207 11.67 0.63 -14.49
N THR A 208 12.79 1.31 -14.29
CA THR A 208 12.84 2.62 -13.67
C THR A 208 11.88 3.52 -14.45
N MET A 209 10.78 3.93 -13.82
CA MET A 209 10.01 5.07 -14.33
C MET A 209 10.88 6.31 -14.12
N GLU A 210 11.69 6.63 -15.12
CA GLU A 210 12.29 7.94 -15.22
C GLU A 210 11.18 8.97 -15.42
N ALA A 211 11.28 10.00 -14.58
CA ALA A 211 10.39 11.14 -14.52
C ALA A 211 10.19 11.81 -15.88
N ARG A 212 8.96 12.26 -16.12
CA ARG A 212 8.69 13.41 -16.96
C ARG A 212 7.63 14.29 -16.31
#